data_AF-A0A1I6D935-F1
#
_entry.id   AF-A0A1I6D935-F1
#
_cell.length_a   1.000
_cell.length_b   1.000
_cell.length_c   1.000
_cell.angle_alpha   90.00
_cell.angle_beta   90.00
_cell.angle_gamma   90.00
#
_symmetry.space_group_name_H-M   'P 1'
#
loop_
_entity.id
_entity.type
_entity.pdbx_description
1 polymer ?
#
loop_
_entity_poly.entity_id
_entity_poly.type
_entity_poly.pdbx_seq_one_letter_code
_entity_poly.pdbx_strand_id
1 'polypeptide(L)' 'MLGTMSEFEAVLRSKVTEAEQTLHQAREAGHDYEIHLHGARIRDLLDLASRHGIDTTRWIDPALLENSGLGR' A
#
# COMPACT_ATOMS: atom_id res chain seq x y z
N MET A 1 15.58 20.99 -4.17
CA MET A 1 16.57 19.89 -4.13
C MET A 1 15.78 18.60 -3.98
N LEU A 2 15.73 17.77 -5.02
CA LEU A 2 15.14 16.43 -4.90
C LEU A 2 16.14 15.59 -4.10
N GLY A 3 15.82 15.31 -2.83
CA GLY A 3 16.63 14.40 -2.02
C GLY A 3 16.69 13.04 -2.71
N THR A 4 17.87 12.45 -2.79
CA THR A 4 18.04 11.06 -3.21
C THR A 4 17.19 10.16 -2.33
N MET A 5 16.22 9.48 -2.94
CA MET A 5 15.34 8.51 -2.29
C MET A 5 16.20 7.44 -1.60
N SER A 6 15.95 7.17 -0.33
CA SER A 6 16.74 6.16 0.41
C SER A 6 16.48 4.75 -0.14
N GLU A 7 17.45 3.84 -0.03
CA GLU A 7 17.23 2.42 -0.41
C GLU A 7 16.04 1.81 0.34
N PHE A 8 15.85 2.20 1.60
CA PHE A 8 14.70 1.80 2.40
C PHE A 8 13.38 2.27 1.77
N GLU A 9 13.28 3.54 1.39
CA GLU A 9 12.10 4.09 0.73
C GLU A 9 11.84 3.43 -0.62
N ALA A 10 12.89 3.13 -1.40
CA ALA A 10 12.78 2.41 -2.67
C ALA A 10 12.18 1.01 -2.48
N VAL A 11 12.70 0.25 -1.51
CA VAL A 11 12.20 -1.10 -1.20
C VAL A 11 10.78 -1.04 -0.66
N LEU A 12 10.49 -0.07 0.20
CA LEU A 12 9.16 0.09 0.76
C LEU A 12 8.12 0.42 -0.32
N ARG A 13 8.48 1.34 -1.24
CA ARG A 13 7.65 1.68 -2.39
C ARG A 13 7.40 0.47 -3.30
N SER A 14 8.43 -0.34 -3.59
CA SER A 14 8.25 -1.58 -4.38
C SER A 14 7.24 -2.53 -3.74
N LYS A 15 7.35 -2.76 -2.43
CA LYS A 15 6.44 -3.65 -1.69
C LYS A 15 5.00 -3.13 -1.66
N VAL A 16 4.83 -1.81 -1.59
CA VAL A 16 3.52 -1.16 -1.64
C VAL A 16 2.90 -1.34 -3.04
N THR A 17 3.66 -1.07 -4.11
CA THR A 17 3.22 -1.28 -5.50
C THR A 17 2.85 -2.74 -5.76
N GLU A 18 3.65 -3.69 -5.30
CA GLU A 18 3.36 -5.13 -5.46
C GLU A 18 2.05 -5.52 -4.76
N ALA A 19 1.85 -5.06 -3.52
CA ALA A 19 0.63 -5.35 -2.77
C ALA A 19 -0.62 -4.68 -3.38
N GLU A 20 -0.47 -3.50 -3.99
CA GLU A 20 -1.53 -2.82 -4.74
C GLU A 20 -1.92 -3.60 -5.99
N GLN A 21 -0.93 -4.09 -6.76
CA GLN A 21 -1.20 -4.90 -7.95
C GLN A 21 -1.93 -6.21 -7.60
N THR A 22 -1.51 -6.91 -6.54
CA THR A 22 -2.19 -8.13 -6.11
C THR A 22 -3.59 -7.85 -5.56
N LEU A 23 -3.78 -6.72 -4.87
CA LEU A 23 -5.10 -6.28 -4.42
C LEU A 23 -6.04 -6.01 -5.61
N HIS A 24 -5.54 -5.36 -6.66
CA HIS A 24 -6.33 -5.11 -7.87
C HIS A 24 -6.75 -6.42 -8.54
N GLN A 25 -5.82 -7.37 -8.67
CA GLN A 25 -6.11 -8.69 -9.23
C GLN A 25 -7.12 -9.48 -8.39
N ALA A 26 -6.96 -9.49 -7.06
CA ALA A 26 -7.91 -10.12 -6.15
C ALA A 26 -9.31 -9.52 -6.26
N ARG A 27 -9.40 -8.19 -6.47
CA ARG A 27 -10.66 -7.48 -6.69
C ARG A 27 -11.31 -7.87 -8.02
N GLU A 28 -10.55 -7.91 -9.10
CA GLU A 28 -11.06 -8.34 -10.40
C GLU A 28 -11.51 -9.81 -10.40
N ALA A 29 -10.88 -10.65 -9.57
CA ALA A 29 -11.24 -12.05 -9.39
C ALA A 29 -12.38 -12.28 -8.37
N GLY A 30 -12.77 -11.27 -7.58
CA GLY A 30 -13.78 -11.41 -6.52
C GLY A 30 -13.30 -12.24 -5.32
N HIS A 31 -12.00 -12.24 -5.03
CA HIS A 31 -11.42 -13.02 -3.93
C HIS A 31 -11.41 -12.21 -2.63
N ASP A 32 -12.55 -12.15 -1.95
CA ASP A 32 -12.76 -11.31 -0.75
C ASP A 32 -11.67 -11.48 0.33
N TYR A 33 -11.22 -12.71 0.59
CA TYR A 33 -10.15 -12.97 1.55
C TYR A 33 -8.82 -12.31 1.15
N GLU A 34 -8.43 -12.43 -0.13
CA GLU A 34 -7.20 -11.85 -0.64
C GLU A 34 -7.28 -10.32 -0.68
N ILE A 35 -8.45 -9.76 -0.97
CA ILE A 35 -8.72 -8.32 -0.89
C ILE A 35 -8.43 -7.80 0.52
N HIS A 36 -8.95 -8.47 1.55
CA HIS A 36 -8.70 -8.09 2.94
C HIS A 36 -7.22 -8.23 3.33
N LEU A 37 -6.59 -9.34 2.92
CA LEU A 37 -5.18 -9.63 3.22
C LEU A 37 -4.25 -8.57 2.62
N HIS A 38 -4.41 -8.25 1.33
CA HIS A 38 -3.57 -7.28 0.65
C HIS A 38 -3.86 -5.85 1.12
N GLY A 39 -5.13 -5.51 1.40
CA GLY A 39 -5.47 -4.22 2.00
C GLY A 39 -4.82 -4.03 3.38
N ALA A 40 -4.79 -5.05 4.23
CA ALA A 40 -4.07 -5.01 5.51
C ALA A 40 -2.56 -4.85 5.32
N ARG A 41 -1.98 -5.60 4.37
CA ARG A 41 -0.56 -5.50 4.05
C ARG A 41 -0.14 -4.10 3.63
N ILE A 42 -0.93 -3.43 2.79
CA ILE A 42 -0.66 -2.06 2.36
C ILE A 42 -0.65 -1.12 3.57
N ARG A 43 -1.64 -1.20 4.47
CA ARG A 43 -1.66 -0.36 5.68
C ARG A 43 -0.45 -0.55 6.56
N ASP A 44 -0.01 -1.79 6.79
CA ASP A 44 1.18 -2.06 7.60
C ASP A 44 2.43 -1.40 6.99
N LEU A 45 2.56 -1.41 5.67
CA LEU A 45 3.67 -0.79 4.96
C LEU A 45 3.59 0.74 5.02
N LEU A 46 2.39 1.32 4.90
CA LEU A 46 2.17 2.77 5.03
C LEU A 46 2.42 3.25 6.47
N ASP A 47 2.01 2.48 7.48
CA ASP A 47 2.30 2.77 8.89
C ASP A 47 3.81 2.71 9.16
N LEU A 48 4.50 1.69 8.62
CA LEU A 48 5.95 1.62 8.67
C LEU A 48 6.60 2.85 8.02
N ALA A 49 6.11 3.29 6.86
CA ALA A 49 6.62 4.50 6.20
C ALA A 49 6.44 5.75 7.09
N SER A 50 5.27 5.90 7.70
CA SER A 50 4.93 7.01 8.59
C SER A 50 5.85 7.07 9.81
N ARG A 51 6.15 5.92 10.44
CA ARG A 51 7.11 5.82 11.55
C ARG A 51 8.53 6.28 11.17
N HIS A 52 8.89 6.19 9.89
CA HIS A 52 10.17 6.64 9.34
C HIS A 52 10.10 8.06 8.74
N GLY A 53 8.98 8.77 8.88
CA GLY A 53 8.82 10.13 8.36
C GLY A 53 8.70 10.23 6.85
N ILE A 54 8.37 9.13 6.17
CA ILE A 54 8.20 9.09 4.72
C ILE A 54 6.77 9.51 4.36
N ASP A 55 6.64 10.48 3.45
CA ASP A 55 5.34 10.89 2.91
C ASP A 55 4.86 9.88 1.86
N THR A 56 3.80 9.16 2.20
CA THR A 56 3.17 8.14 1.35
C THR A 56 1.87 8.61 0.70
N THR A 57 1.51 9.88 0.83
CA THR A 57 0.21 10.43 0.37
C THR A 57 -0.04 10.20 -1.13
N ARG A 58 1.03 10.01 -1.93
CA ARG A 58 0.95 9.75 -3.37
C ARG A 58 1.31 8.32 -3.79
N TRP A 59 1.38 7.40 -2.83
CA TRP A 59 1.79 6.02 -3.12
C TRP A 59 0.61 5.12 -3.48
N ILE A 60 -0.58 5.40 -2.93
CA ILE A 60 -1.79 4.59 -3.12
C ILE A 60 -2.99 5.54 -3.28
N ASP A 61 -3.96 5.17 -4.10
CA ASP A 61 -5.27 5.82 -4.12
C ASP A 61 -6.04 5.49 -2.82
N PRO A 62 -6.43 6.48 -1.99
CA PRO A 62 -7.20 6.24 -0.78
C PRO A 62 -8.47 5.40 -0.99
N ALA A 63 -9.13 5.53 -2.14
CA ALA A 63 -10.33 4.78 -2.47
C ALA A 63 -10.08 3.26 -2.56
N LEU A 64 -8.83 2.84 -2.79
CA LEU A 64 -8.45 1.43 -2.82
C LEU A 64 -8.55 0.79 -1.42
N LEU A 65 -8.18 1.54 -0.37
CA LEU A 65 -8.19 1.04 1.00
C LEU A 65 -9.58 1.01 1.63
N GLU A 66 -10.44 1.99 1.31
CA GLU A 66 -11.82 2.06 1.80
C GLU A 66 -12.64 0.83 1.36
N ASN A 67 -12.44 0.40 0.12
CA ASN A 67 -13.13 -0.76 -0.46
C ASN A 67 -12.57 -2.11 0.00
N SER A 68 -11.46 -2.12 0.75
CA SER A 68 -10.90 -3.35 1.32
C SER A 68 -11.64 -3.81 2.59
N GLY A 69 -12.77 -3.19 2.94
CA GLY A 69 -13.49 -3.40 4.21
C GLY A 69 -12.73 -2.92 5.44
N LEU A 70 -11.75 -2.05 5.23
CA LEU A 70 -10.80 -1.58 6.23
C LEU A 70 -10.78 -0.05 6.28
N GLY A 71 -11.84 0.56 5.73
CA GLY A 71 -12.18 1.95 5.98
C GLY A 71 -12.30 2.20 7.48
N ARG A 72 -11.71 3.31 7.89
CA ARG A 72 -11.50 3.75 9.28
C ARG A 72 -12.71 3.56 10.19
#